data_AF-A0A7V9UR62-F1
#
_entry.id   AF-A0A7V9UR62-F1
#
_cell.length_a   1.000
_cell.length_b   1.000
_cell.length_c   1.000
_cell.angle_alpha   90.00
_cell.angle_beta   90.00
_cell.angle_gamma   90.00
#
_symmetry.space_group_name_H-M   'P 1'
#
loop_
_entity.id
_entity.type
_entity.pdbx_description
1 polymer ?
#
loop_
_entity_poly.entity_id
_entity_poly.type
_entity_poly.pdbx_seq_one_letter_code
_entity_poly.pdbx_strand_id
1 'polypeptide(L)'
;MMHRIRKSVRQVIGFRVAVCLLFAVGLSACAATPPPNATGPRPNEPPYPVLLTEKTERREATLTAWAKFMTEQGITNAPAPELQPVTATIRSLPAFTGTPLYLPKVGDTLPMNEENTRESLRRFIASASPLIGAPPQQLSLVQRIDEADGTQRALYEQRPFRFPLRGGYGKLEITFAPDRRVLQINSTCITDVEQLQRAGAGTRPRWEAEKLLTQIADRTFTYKDAAGTTQLLTLTKGEEVIVRELVIYPVSRANDPSILEFHLAWEITVKRASGSFNIYLDAVTDELITVNLISD
;
A
#
# COMPACT_ATOMS: atom_id res chain seq x y z
N MET A 1 -59.04 7.90 47.01
CA MET A 1 -59.09 6.42 47.07
C MET A 1 -57.68 5.90 46.73
N MET A 2 -56.75 5.68 47.66
CA MET A 2 -56.65 4.54 48.63
C MET A 2 -56.84 3.20 47.90
N HIS A 3 -55.86 2.29 47.73
CA HIS A 3 -55.02 1.52 48.69
C HIS A 3 -53.77 1.00 47.91
N ARG A 4 -52.49 1.01 48.35
CA ARG A 4 -51.74 0.43 49.51
C ARG A 4 -51.50 -1.11 49.52
N ILE A 5 -50.21 -1.47 49.36
CA ILE A 5 -49.32 -2.39 50.16
C ILE A 5 -49.39 -3.93 50.03
N ARG A 6 -48.23 -4.58 49.76
CA ARG A 6 -47.41 -5.48 50.64
C ARG A 6 -46.19 -6.04 49.86
N LYS A 7 -44.96 -5.55 50.05
CA LYS A 7 -43.88 -6.02 50.97
C LYS A 7 -43.76 -7.54 51.15
N SER A 8 -42.62 -8.11 50.74
CA SER A 8 -41.90 -9.10 51.55
C SER A 8 -40.41 -8.74 51.62
N VAL A 9 -39.86 -8.98 52.80
CA VAL A 9 -38.60 -8.48 53.36
C VAL A 9 -38.07 -9.65 54.22
N ARG A 10 -36.73 -9.79 54.29
CA ARG A 10 -35.90 -10.58 55.23
C ARG A 10 -35.55 -12.03 54.89
N GLN A 11 -34.23 -12.26 54.75
CA GLN A 11 -33.36 -13.04 55.66
C GLN A 11 -31.91 -12.73 55.20
N VAL A 12 -31.06 -11.90 55.82
CA VAL A 12 -30.49 -11.81 57.18
C VAL A 12 -29.55 -12.97 57.57
N ILE A 13 -28.25 -12.76 57.27
CA ILE A 13 -27.07 -12.78 58.18
C ILE A 13 -26.74 -14.07 58.98
N GLY A 14 -25.49 -14.53 58.78
CA GLY A 14 -24.64 -15.24 59.77
C GLY A 14 -23.26 -15.47 59.12
N PHE A 15 -22.25 -14.59 59.23
CA PHE A 15 -21.38 -14.23 60.37
C PHE A 15 -20.40 -15.33 60.84
N ARG A 16 -19.20 -15.32 60.20
CA ARG A 16 -17.81 -15.39 60.75
C ARG A 16 -17.33 -16.60 61.60
N VAL A 17 -16.00 -16.78 61.55
CA VAL A 17 -15.05 -17.57 62.40
C VAL A 17 -14.71 -18.95 61.79
N ALA A 18 -13.48 -19.41 61.51
CA ALA A 18 -12.08 -19.11 61.87
C ALA A 18 -11.15 -19.47 60.67
N VAL A 19 -10.11 -18.74 60.28
CA VAL A 19 -8.74 -18.63 60.85
C VAL A 19 -8.10 -19.99 61.20
N CYS A 20 -7.23 -20.52 60.32
CA CYS A 20 -5.87 -21.01 60.63
C CYS A 20 -5.24 -21.90 59.54
N LEU A 21 -3.98 -21.57 59.20
CA LEU A 21 -2.93 -22.39 58.58
C LEU A 21 -3.13 -22.94 57.16
N LEU A 22 -2.45 -22.31 56.20
CA LEU A 22 -1.35 -22.97 55.47
C LEU A 22 -0.47 -21.90 54.79
N PHE A 23 0.64 -21.61 55.47
CA PHE A 23 1.87 -21.07 54.91
C PHE A 23 2.34 -22.01 53.79
N ALA A 24 2.10 -21.65 52.54
CA ALA A 24 2.82 -22.21 51.40
C ALA A 24 3.62 -21.08 50.76
N VAL A 25 4.93 -21.18 50.98
CA VAL A 25 6.00 -20.33 50.46
C VAL A 25 5.95 -20.37 48.93
N GLY A 26 5.25 -19.40 48.35
CA GLY A 26 5.35 -19.06 46.93
C GLY A 26 6.47 -18.04 46.77
N LEU A 27 7.70 -18.53 46.56
CA LEU A 27 8.80 -17.72 46.03
C LEU A 27 8.42 -17.29 44.60
N SER A 28 7.59 -16.25 44.49
CA SER A 28 7.45 -15.48 43.26
C SER A 28 8.74 -14.70 43.10
N ALA A 29 9.70 -15.33 42.43
CA ALA A 29 10.82 -14.66 41.82
C ALA A 29 10.24 -13.49 41.00
N CYS A 30 10.42 -12.27 41.48
CA CYS A 30 10.35 -11.10 40.64
C CYS A 30 11.44 -11.31 39.58
N ALA A 31 11.05 -11.82 38.42
CA ALA A 31 11.89 -11.76 37.25
C ALA A 31 12.25 -10.29 37.08
N ALA A 32 13.53 -9.98 37.33
CA ALA A 32 14.08 -8.66 37.07
C ALA A 32 13.75 -8.34 35.62
N THR A 33 12.84 -7.38 35.43
CA THR A 33 12.58 -6.83 34.11
C THR A 33 13.93 -6.40 33.55
N PRO A 34 14.36 -6.94 32.40
CA PRO A 34 15.61 -6.51 31.79
C PRO A 34 15.58 -4.99 31.65
N PRO A 35 16.71 -4.30 31.89
CA PRO A 35 16.76 -2.85 31.71
C PRO A 35 16.25 -2.51 30.31
N PRO A 36 15.40 -1.47 30.16
CA PRO A 36 14.86 -1.09 28.87
C PRO A 36 16.04 -0.92 27.90
N ASN A 37 16.05 -1.75 26.87
CA ASN A 37 17.08 -1.69 25.84
C ASN A 37 17.06 -0.27 25.28
N ALA A 38 18.19 0.45 25.31
CA ALA A 38 18.26 1.83 24.83
C ALA A 38 17.93 1.94 23.32
N THR A 39 17.88 0.81 22.64
CA THR A 39 17.48 0.63 21.23
C THR A 39 16.18 -0.17 21.05
N GLY A 40 15.47 -0.52 22.13
CA GLY A 40 14.19 -1.22 22.06
C GLY A 40 13.03 -0.28 21.70
N PRO A 41 11.95 -0.79 21.09
CA PRO A 41 10.80 0.03 20.72
C PRO A 41 10.25 0.72 21.97
N ARG A 42 10.19 2.05 21.94
CA ARG A 42 9.60 2.79 23.05
C ARG A 42 8.13 2.41 23.16
N PRO A 43 7.56 2.28 24.37
CA PRO A 43 6.18 1.83 24.57
C PRO A 43 5.09 2.69 23.90
N ASN A 44 5.46 3.79 23.23
CA ASN A 44 4.56 4.70 22.49
C ASN A 44 4.96 4.92 21.03
N GLU A 45 5.95 4.20 20.49
CA GLU A 45 6.28 4.30 19.06
C GLU A 45 5.33 3.40 18.25
N PRO A 46 4.70 3.91 17.18
CA PRO A 46 3.82 3.11 16.34
C PRO A 46 4.62 1.94 15.72
N PRO A 47 4.01 0.76 15.57
CA PRO A 47 4.70 -0.40 15.02
C PRO A 47 5.20 -0.11 13.59
N TYR A 48 6.45 -0.48 13.33
CA TYR A 48 7.11 -0.35 12.03
C TYR A 48 7.58 -1.73 11.54
N PRO A 49 7.46 -2.07 10.25
CA PRO A 49 6.87 -1.27 9.16
C PRO A 49 5.35 -1.09 9.32
N VAL A 50 4.79 -0.10 8.63
CA VAL A 50 3.33 0.13 8.61
C VAL A 50 2.69 -0.98 7.78
N LEU A 51 1.64 -1.62 8.31
CA LEU A 51 1.02 -2.78 7.66
C LEU A 51 -0.33 -2.42 7.04
N LEU A 52 -0.55 -2.87 5.82
CA LEU A 52 -1.87 -2.95 5.18
C LEU A 52 -2.21 -4.42 4.98
N THR A 53 -3.24 -4.91 5.66
CA THR A 53 -3.71 -6.28 5.50
C THR A 53 -4.89 -6.35 4.53
N GLU A 54 -5.06 -7.51 3.90
CA GLU A 54 -6.30 -7.86 3.24
C GLU A 54 -7.47 -7.76 4.22
N LYS A 55 -8.60 -7.26 3.71
CA LYS A 55 -9.86 -7.18 4.46
C LYS A 55 -10.98 -7.68 3.55
N THR A 56 -11.71 -8.69 4.00
CA THR A 56 -12.88 -9.22 3.28
C THR A 56 -13.90 -8.12 2.98
N GLU A 57 -14.15 -7.23 3.94
CA GLU A 57 -15.03 -6.07 3.77
C GLU A 57 -14.60 -5.16 2.62
N ARG A 58 -13.29 -4.89 2.47
CA ARG A 58 -12.77 -4.06 1.36
C ARG A 58 -13.06 -4.72 0.02
N ARG A 59 -12.83 -6.04 -0.07
CA ARG A 59 -13.10 -6.82 -1.27
C ARG A 59 -14.58 -6.82 -1.63
N GLU A 60 -15.47 -7.06 -0.67
CA GLU A 60 -16.92 -7.03 -0.87
C GLU A 60 -17.42 -5.63 -1.27
N ALA A 61 -16.87 -4.58 -0.66
CA ALA A 61 -17.15 -3.20 -1.03
C ALA A 61 -16.73 -2.90 -2.48
N THR A 62 -15.54 -3.34 -2.91
CA THR A 62 -15.11 -3.19 -4.31
C THR A 62 -16.02 -3.95 -5.27
N LEU A 63 -16.40 -5.19 -4.95
CA LEU A 63 -17.30 -5.99 -5.80
C LEU A 63 -18.69 -5.36 -5.92
N THR A 64 -19.19 -4.78 -4.83
CA THR A 64 -20.45 -4.02 -4.81
C THR A 64 -20.34 -2.75 -5.66
N ALA A 65 -19.23 -2.02 -5.52
CA ALA A 65 -18.95 -0.85 -6.34
C ALA A 65 -18.82 -1.20 -7.82
N TRP A 66 -18.27 -2.38 -8.13
CA TRP A 66 -18.17 -2.88 -9.50
C TRP A 66 -19.55 -3.11 -10.09
N ALA A 67 -20.42 -3.84 -9.40
CA ALA A 67 -21.78 -4.10 -9.86
C ALA A 67 -22.55 -2.78 -10.11
N LYS A 68 -22.41 -1.81 -9.22
CA LYS A 68 -23.01 -0.47 -9.37
C LYS A 68 -22.44 0.27 -10.59
N PHE A 69 -21.12 0.36 -10.68
CA PHE A 69 -20.42 1.04 -11.78
C PHE A 69 -20.84 0.46 -13.14
N MET A 70 -20.91 -0.87 -13.27
CA MET A 70 -21.30 -1.54 -14.51
C MET A 70 -22.77 -1.29 -14.86
N THR A 71 -23.65 -1.25 -13.85
CA THR A 71 -25.07 -0.91 -14.04
C THR A 71 -25.24 0.52 -14.56
N GLU A 72 -24.47 1.48 -14.04
CA GLU A 72 -24.46 2.87 -14.51
C GLU A 72 -23.97 2.99 -15.97
N GLN A 73 -23.19 2.02 -16.45
CA GLN A 73 -22.74 1.92 -17.84
C GLN A 73 -23.73 1.15 -18.73
N GLY A 74 -24.90 0.73 -18.21
CA GLY A 74 -25.88 -0.05 -18.94
C GLY A 74 -25.46 -1.51 -19.20
N ILE A 75 -24.46 -2.01 -18.48
CA ILE A 75 -23.95 -3.37 -18.61
C ILE A 75 -24.61 -4.24 -17.54
N THR A 76 -25.66 -4.97 -17.95
CA THR A 76 -26.34 -5.94 -17.09
C THR A 76 -25.56 -7.25 -17.04
N ASN A 77 -25.39 -7.85 -15.86
CA ASN A 77 -24.67 -9.12 -15.66
C ASN A 77 -23.17 -9.07 -16.00
N ALA A 78 -22.50 -7.97 -15.66
CA ALA A 78 -21.04 -7.89 -15.80
C ALA A 78 -20.33 -9.00 -14.98
N PRO A 79 -19.37 -9.74 -15.56
CA PRO A 79 -18.56 -10.69 -14.80
C PRO A 79 -17.78 -9.98 -13.69
N ALA A 80 -17.39 -10.72 -12.65
CA ALA A 80 -16.56 -10.16 -11.59
C ALA A 80 -15.16 -9.79 -12.12
N PRO A 81 -14.57 -8.66 -11.69
CA PRO A 81 -13.23 -8.27 -12.09
C PRO A 81 -12.18 -9.04 -11.27
N GLU A 82 -10.97 -9.11 -11.78
CA GLU A 82 -9.84 -9.55 -10.97
C GLU A 82 -9.39 -8.39 -10.07
N LEU A 83 -9.23 -8.67 -8.78
CA LEU A 83 -8.82 -7.67 -7.79
C LEU A 83 -7.42 -7.99 -7.27
N GLN A 84 -6.65 -6.95 -6.97
CA GLN A 84 -5.42 -7.07 -6.21
C GLN A 84 -5.69 -7.69 -4.82
N PRO A 85 -4.86 -8.62 -4.33
CA PRO A 85 -5.14 -9.39 -3.12
C PRO A 85 -5.28 -8.50 -1.87
N VAL A 86 -4.35 -7.53 -1.69
CA VAL A 86 -4.31 -6.72 -0.47
C VAL A 86 -5.13 -5.43 -0.61
N THR A 87 -4.90 -4.67 -1.67
CA THR A 87 -5.56 -3.37 -1.88
C THR A 87 -7.01 -3.50 -2.33
N ALA A 88 -7.42 -4.68 -2.81
CA ALA A 88 -8.73 -4.94 -3.41
C ALA A 88 -9.07 -3.96 -4.54
N THR A 89 -8.07 -3.45 -5.25
CA THR A 89 -8.23 -2.58 -6.42
C THR A 89 -8.30 -3.39 -7.70
N ILE A 90 -8.89 -2.84 -8.76
CA ILE A 90 -9.00 -3.55 -10.04
C ILE A 90 -7.61 -3.86 -10.62
N ARG A 91 -7.36 -5.14 -10.93
CA ARG A 91 -6.12 -5.60 -11.58
C ARG A 91 -6.31 -5.76 -13.08
N SER A 92 -7.45 -6.32 -13.49
CA SER A 92 -7.80 -6.55 -14.88
C SER A 92 -9.31 -6.47 -15.07
N LEU A 93 -9.73 -6.03 -16.26
CA LEU A 93 -11.13 -6.10 -16.67
C LEU A 93 -11.47 -7.52 -17.11
N PRO A 94 -12.69 -8.02 -16.83
CA PRO A 94 -13.15 -9.27 -17.40
C PRO A 94 -13.41 -9.12 -18.90
N ALA A 95 -13.40 -10.22 -19.64
CA ALA A 95 -13.83 -10.24 -21.03
C ALA A 95 -15.34 -9.95 -21.13
N PHE A 96 -15.71 -8.85 -21.77
CA PHE A 96 -17.11 -8.51 -22.02
C PHE A 96 -17.62 -9.20 -23.29
N THR A 97 -18.71 -9.96 -23.18
CA THR A 97 -19.38 -10.63 -24.31
C THR A 97 -20.53 -9.82 -24.90
N GLY A 98 -20.84 -8.66 -24.31
CA GLY A 98 -21.95 -7.79 -24.70
C GLY A 98 -21.53 -6.32 -24.80
N THR A 99 -22.27 -5.45 -24.14
CA THR A 99 -22.03 -4.00 -24.12
C THR A 99 -20.61 -3.67 -23.61
N PRO A 100 -19.77 -2.98 -24.39
CA PRO A 100 -18.43 -2.56 -23.96
C PRO A 100 -18.47 -1.47 -22.88
N LEU A 101 -17.38 -1.36 -22.12
CA LEU A 101 -17.15 -0.23 -21.23
C LEU A 101 -16.61 0.97 -22.03
N TYR A 102 -17.12 2.18 -21.77
CA TYR A 102 -16.71 3.39 -22.47
C TYR A 102 -16.23 4.48 -21.51
N LEU A 103 -15.31 5.33 -21.96
CA LEU A 103 -15.07 6.62 -21.33
C LEU A 103 -16.32 7.51 -21.50
N PRO A 104 -16.71 8.30 -20.49
CA PRO A 104 -17.80 9.26 -20.59
C PRO A 104 -17.65 10.17 -21.80
N LYS A 105 -18.75 10.50 -22.49
CA LYS A 105 -18.69 11.36 -23.68
C LYS A 105 -18.40 12.80 -23.26
N VAL A 106 -17.39 13.41 -23.88
CA VAL A 106 -17.08 14.84 -23.74
C VAL A 106 -16.86 15.41 -25.13
N GLY A 107 -17.56 16.50 -25.45
CA GLY A 107 -17.61 17.07 -26.79
C GLY A 107 -18.46 16.25 -27.77
N ASP A 108 -18.53 16.72 -29.02
CA ASP A 108 -19.42 16.17 -30.05
C ASP A 108 -18.73 15.45 -31.21
N THR A 109 -17.40 15.52 -31.29
CA THR A 109 -16.60 14.95 -32.39
C THR A 109 -15.86 13.68 -31.98
N LEU A 110 -15.71 12.75 -32.91
CA LEU A 110 -14.77 11.62 -32.82
C LEU A 110 -13.72 11.74 -33.95
N PRO A 111 -12.43 11.47 -33.68
CA PRO A 111 -11.85 11.14 -32.37
C PRO A 111 -11.91 12.33 -31.39
N MET A 112 -11.86 12.04 -30.08
CA MET A 112 -11.79 13.09 -29.07
C MET A 112 -10.48 13.86 -29.21
N ASN A 113 -10.53 15.19 -29.13
CA ASN A 113 -9.31 15.98 -28.98
C ASN A 113 -8.70 15.75 -27.59
N GLU A 114 -7.48 16.22 -27.37
CA GLU A 114 -6.75 15.99 -26.13
C GLU A 114 -7.50 16.45 -24.88
N GLU A 115 -8.10 17.64 -24.90
CA GLU A 115 -8.81 18.19 -23.75
C GLU A 115 -10.07 17.37 -23.42
N ASN A 116 -10.85 16.98 -24.44
CA ASN A 116 -12.00 16.11 -24.29
C ASN A 116 -11.59 14.74 -23.75
N THR A 117 -10.45 14.19 -24.19
CA THR A 117 -9.91 12.93 -23.66
C THR A 117 -9.52 13.07 -22.19
N ARG A 118 -8.84 14.15 -21.80
CA ARG A 118 -8.47 14.41 -20.40
C ARG A 118 -9.69 14.54 -19.50
N GLU A 119 -10.70 15.28 -19.93
CA GLU A 119 -11.96 15.44 -19.18
C GLU A 119 -12.75 14.13 -19.11
N SER A 120 -12.76 13.34 -20.19
CA SER A 120 -13.40 12.02 -20.20
C SER A 120 -12.74 11.06 -19.21
N LEU A 121 -11.41 11.01 -19.21
CA LEU A 121 -10.63 10.23 -18.24
C LEU A 121 -10.87 10.72 -16.80
N ARG A 122 -10.92 12.03 -16.57
CA ARG A 122 -11.20 12.58 -15.23
C ARG A 122 -12.57 12.15 -14.71
N ARG A 123 -13.61 12.22 -15.55
CA ARG A 123 -14.97 11.76 -15.20
C ARG A 123 -15.01 10.25 -14.96
N PHE A 124 -14.31 9.48 -15.79
CA PHE A 124 -14.19 8.04 -15.64
C PHE A 124 -13.51 7.65 -14.32
N ILE A 125 -12.38 8.28 -13.99
CA ILE A 125 -11.67 8.04 -12.72
C ILE A 125 -12.54 8.45 -11.53
N ALA A 126 -13.33 9.52 -11.64
CA ALA A 126 -14.24 9.93 -10.59
C ALA A 126 -15.32 8.87 -10.30
N SER A 127 -15.95 8.31 -11.34
CA SER A 127 -16.97 7.26 -11.15
C SER A 127 -16.36 5.91 -10.76
N ALA A 128 -15.17 5.57 -11.26
CA ALA A 128 -14.46 4.34 -10.95
C ALA A 128 -13.60 4.42 -9.68
N SER A 129 -13.59 5.53 -8.96
CA SER A 129 -12.70 5.77 -7.81
C SER A 129 -12.71 4.65 -6.76
N PRO A 130 -13.87 4.09 -6.36
CA PRO A 130 -13.89 2.96 -5.42
C PRO A 130 -13.17 1.70 -5.94
N LEU A 131 -13.16 1.48 -7.26
CA LEU A 131 -12.49 0.35 -7.91
C LEU A 131 -10.98 0.58 -8.03
N ILE A 132 -10.62 1.83 -8.29
CA ILE A 132 -9.23 2.26 -8.41
C ILE A 132 -8.56 2.28 -7.04
N GLY A 133 -9.30 2.57 -5.97
CA GLY A 133 -8.76 2.70 -4.61
C GLY A 133 -8.13 4.06 -4.32
N ALA A 134 -8.28 5.02 -5.23
CA ALA A 134 -7.81 6.39 -5.06
C ALA A 134 -8.83 7.40 -5.63
N PRO A 135 -9.07 8.52 -4.95
CA PRO A 135 -9.88 9.61 -5.48
C PRO A 135 -9.10 10.42 -6.54
N PRO A 136 -9.78 11.08 -7.50
CA PRO A 136 -9.14 11.79 -8.59
C PRO A 136 -8.08 12.81 -8.17
N GLN A 137 -8.28 13.48 -7.02
CA GLN A 137 -7.38 14.51 -6.51
C GLN A 137 -6.03 13.95 -6.04
N GLN A 138 -5.96 12.64 -5.79
CA GLN A 138 -4.73 11.95 -5.42
C GLN A 138 -3.96 11.41 -6.62
N LEU A 139 -4.51 11.52 -7.84
CA LEU A 139 -3.93 10.96 -9.05
C LEU A 139 -3.44 12.08 -9.97
N SER A 140 -2.21 11.92 -10.46
CA SER A 140 -1.60 12.82 -11.44
C SER A 140 -1.34 12.07 -12.73
N LEU A 141 -1.79 12.61 -13.87
CA LEU A 141 -1.45 12.06 -15.18
C LEU A 141 0.05 12.26 -15.42
N VAL A 142 0.77 11.17 -15.62
CA VAL A 142 2.22 11.16 -15.87
C VAL A 142 2.52 11.07 -17.34
N GLN A 143 1.81 10.19 -18.04
CA GLN A 143 2.09 9.93 -19.45
C GLN A 143 0.81 9.53 -20.17
N ARG A 144 0.70 9.97 -21.43
CA ARG A 144 -0.21 9.37 -22.41
C ARG A 144 0.65 8.83 -23.55
N ILE A 145 0.40 7.59 -23.92
CA ILE A 145 1.09 6.90 -25.01
C ILE A 145 0.05 6.61 -26.08
N ASP A 146 0.32 7.06 -27.31
CA ASP A 146 -0.46 6.69 -28.49
C ASP A 146 0.23 5.51 -29.15
N GLU A 147 -0.43 4.35 -29.17
CA GLU A 147 0.08 3.12 -29.74
C GLU A 147 -0.15 3.09 -31.27
N ALA A 148 0.62 2.27 -31.98
CA ALA A 148 0.58 2.21 -33.45
C ALA A 148 -0.76 1.75 -34.03
N ASP A 149 -1.56 1.01 -33.25
CA ASP A 149 -2.90 0.55 -33.62
C ASP A 149 -4.00 1.59 -33.35
N GLY A 150 -3.62 2.78 -32.88
CA GLY A 150 -4.52 3.87 -32.51
C GLY A 150 -5.09 3.76 -31.10
N THR A 151 -4.79 2.70 -30.35
CA THR A 151 -5.12 2.66 -28.92
C THR A 151 -4.29 3.67 -28.15
N GLN A 152 -4.85 4.15 -27.05
CA GLN A 152 -4.20 5.12 -26.17
C GLN A 152 -4.09 4.54 -24.79
N ARG A 153 -2.95 4.79 -24.14
CA ARG A 153 -2.68 4.37 -22.77
C ARG A 153 -2.39 5.59 -21.91
N ALA A 154 -3.18 5.79 -20.86
CA ALA A 154 -3.00 6.84 -19.88
C ALA A 154 -2.45 6.26 -18.57
N LEU A 155 -1.30 6.78 -18.14
CA LEU A 155 -0.59 6.38 -16.92
C LEU A 155 -0.71 7.48 -15.87
N TYR A 156 -1.20 7.11 -14.70
CA TYR A 156 -1.37 7.98 -13.55
C TYR A 156 -0.53 7.49 -12.37
N GLU A 157 -0.05 8.43 -11.57
CA GLU A 157 0.63 8.18 -10.30
C GLU A 157 -0.15 8.78 -9.13
N GLN A 158 -0.19 8.02 -8.04
CA GLN A 158 -0.78 8.42 -6.77
C GLN A 158 0.21 9.32 -6.01
N ARG A 159 -0.15 10.58 -5.80
CA ARG A 159 0.69 11.60 -5.13
C ARG A 159 0.18 12.18 -3.79
N PRO A 160 -0.54 11.45 -2.94
CA PRO A 160 -0.90 11.94 -1.61
C PRO A 160 0.22 11.74 -0.58
N PHE A 161 1.19 10.87 -0.85
CA PHE A 161 2.24 10.49 0.10
C PHE A 161 3.27 11.59 0.29
N ARG A 162 3.77 11.73 1.53
CA ARG A 162 4.85 12.68 1.87
C ARG A 162 6.14 12.37 1.13
N PHE A 163 6.41 11.09 0.92
CA PHE A 163 7.55 10.60 0.16
C PHE A 163 7.02 9.84 -1.07
N PRO A 164 7.72 9.86 -2.22
CA PRO A 164 7.26 9.15 -3.42
C PRO A 164 7.06 7.66 -3.17
N LEU A 165 6.07 7.07 -3.84
CA LEU A 165 5.90 5.62 -3.88
C LEU A 165 6.86 4.98 -4.89
N ARG A 166 7.37 3.80 -4.55
CA ARG A 166 8.19 2.93 -5.41
C ARG A 166 7.66 1.50 -5.39
N GLY A 167 8.36 0.59 -6.05
CA GLY A 167 7.98 -0.84 -6.08
C GLY A 167 6.77 -1.17 -6.96
N GLY A 168 6.38 -0.28 -7.88
CA GLY A 168 5.25 -0.51 -8.81
C GLY A 168 3.87 -0.23 -8.22
N TYR A 169 3.79 0.26 -6.98
CA TYR A 169 2.55 0.68 -6.33
C TYR A 169 2.21 2.14 -6.61
N GLY A 170 0.96 2.51 -6.36
CA GLY A 170 0.48 3.87 -6.59
C GLY A 170 0.28 4.20 -8.06
N LYS A 171 0.07 3.21 -8.93
CA LYS A 171 -0.11 3.42 -10.37
C LYS A 171 -1.55 3.10 -10.78
N LEU A 172 -2.06 3.87 -11.73
CA LEU A 172 -3.28 3.55 -12.46
C LEU A 172 -2.98 3.64 -13.95
N GLU A 173 -3.30 2.58 -14.67
CA GLU A 173 -3.19 2.49 -16.12
C GLU A 173 -4.57 2.25 -16.72
N ILE A 174 -4.92 3.04 -17.73
CA ILE A 174 -6.15 2.91 -18.50
C ILE A 174 -5.79 2.86 -19.99
N THR A 175 -6.12 1.76 -20.65
CA THR A 175 -5.97 1.60 -22.10
C THR A 175 -7.34 1.69 -22.76
N PHE A 176 -7.47 2.52 -23.80
CA PHE A 176 -8.73 2.78 -24.47
C PHE A 176 -8.54 3.02 -25.97
N ALA A 177 -9.57 2.70 -26.76
CA ALA A 177 -9.59 2.86 -28.21
C ALA A 177 -10.07 4.27 -28.63
N PRO A 178 -9.86 4.68 -29.90
CA PRO A 178 -10.31 5.98 -30.43
C PRO A 178 -11.82 6.23 -30.32
N ASP A 179 -12.61 5.15 -30.31
CA ASP A 179 -14.07 5.16 -30.12
C ASP A 179 -14.50 5.27 -28.65
N ARG A 180 -13.54 5.49 -27.73
CA ARG A 180 -13.68 5.62 -26.27
C ARG A 180 -13.86 4.31 -25.52
N ARG A 181 -13.84 3.16 -26.20
CA ARG A 181 -13.97 1.88 -25.52
C ARG A 181 -12.77 1.63 -24.61
N VAL A 182 -13.02 1.37 -23.34
CA VAL A 182 -11.99 1.00 -22.36
C VAL A 182 -11.65 -0.47 -22.56
N LEU A 183 -10.39 -0.73 -22.88
CA LEU A 183 -9.87 -2.07 -23.18
C LEU A 183 -9.24 -2.72 -21.94
N GLN A 184 -8.53 -1.94 -21.13
CA GLN A 184 -7.86 -2.42 -19.93
C GLN A 184 -7.85 -1.35 -18.84
N ILE A 185 -7.96 -1.80 -17.60
CA ILE A 185 -7.70 -1.00 -16.40
C ILE A 185 -6.85 -1.84 -15.45
N ASN A 186 -5.78 -1.24 -14.94
CA ASN A 186 -4.97 -1.83 -13.87
C ASN A 186 -4.66 -0.75 -12.84
N SER A 187 -4.99 -1.03 -11.57
CA SER A 187 -4.67 -0.16 -10.44
C SER A 187 -3.86 -0.92 -9.40
N THR A 188 -2.69 -0.37 -9.07
CA THR A 188 -1.89 -0.70 -7.90
C THR A 188 -1.96 0.41 -6.85
N CYS A 189 -2.98 1.28 -6.93
CA CYS A 189 -3.16 2.35 -5.97
C CYS A 189 -3.38 1.81 -4.57
N ILE A 190 -2.88 2.56 -3.60
CA ILE A 190 -2.96 2.23 -2.18
C ILE A 190 -4.23 2.84 -1.61
N THR A 191 -5.06 1.99 -0.98
CA THR A 191 -6.25 2.41 -0.24
C THR A 191 -5.88 2.91 1.16
N ASP A 192 -6.82 3.57 1.84
CA ASP A 192 -6.66 3.99 3.24
C ASP A 192 -5.42 4.88 3.48
N VAL A 193 -5.04 5.70 2.48
CA VAL A 193 -3.80 6.52 2.49
C VAL A 193 -3.65 7.35 3.76
N GLU A 194 -4.70 8.05 4.19
CA GLU A 194 -4.64 8.90 5.39
C GLU A 194 -4.32 8.10 6.65
N GLN A 195 -4.83 6.88 6.75
CA GLN A 195 -4.53 5.98 7.86
C GLN A 195 -3.06 5.55 7.82
N LEU A 196 -2.55 5.18 6.65
CA LEU A 196 -1.15 4.79 6.46
C LEU A 196 -0.19 5.95 6.76
N GLN A 197 -0.52 7.17 6.30
CA GLN A 197 0.26 8.36 6.61
C GLN A 197 0.28 8.68 8.11
N ARG A 198 -0.87 8.53 8.78
CA ARG A 198 -0.96 8.72 10.22
C ARG A 198 -0.13 7.68 10.98
N ALA A 199 -0.19 6.42 10.56
CA ALA A 199 0.61 5.34 11.15
C ALA A 199 2.12 5.58 10.95
N GLY A 200 2.53 6.10 9.79
CA GLY A 200 3.92 6.41 9.47
C GLY A 200 4.41 7.79 9.92
N ALA A 201 3.56 8.64 10.50
CA ALA A 201 3.91 10.04 10.80
C ALA A 201 5.06 10.18 11.81
N GLY A 202 5.24 9.18 12.68
CA GLY A 202 6.32 9.11 13.66
C GLY A 202 7.62 8.50 13.12
N THR A 203 7.59 7.83 11.98
CA THR A 203 8.76 7.14 11.42
C THR A 203 9.81 8.15 10.98
N ARG A 204 11.06 7.93 11.38
CA ARG A 204 12.21 8.77 11.05
C ARG A 204 13.34 7.89 10.51
N PRO A 205 14.08 8.38 9.49
CA PRO A 205 15.28 7.67 9.06
C PRO A 205 16.30 7.69 10.20
N ARG A 206 17.01 6.57 10.38
CA ARG A 206 18.09 6.40 11.34
C ARG A 206 19.30 7.26 10.99
N TRP A 207 19.56 7.41 9.70
CA TRP A 207 20.69 8.18 9.16
C TRP A 207 20.20 9.31 8.27
N GLU A 208 20.95 10.40 8.24
CA GLU A 208 20.85 11.44 7.21
C GLU A 208 21.54 10.97 5.93
N ALA A 209 21.18 11.55 4.79
CA ALA A 209 21.70 11.16 3.47
C ALA A 209 23.24 11.23 3.40
N GLU A 210 23.87 12.25 3.98
CA GLU A 210 25.33 12.38 3.93
C GLU A 210 26.05 11.30 4.74
N LYS A 211 25.49 10.93 5.90
CA LYS A 211 26.06 9.90 6.78
C LYS A 211 25.84 8.50 6.22
N LEU A 212 24.74 8.28 5.50
CA LEU A 212 24.39 6.99 4.92
C LEU A 212 25.50 6.48 3.99
N LEU A 213 26.07 7.35 3.15
CA LEU A 213 27.16 6.98 2.23
C LEU A 213 28.36 6.37 2.95
N THR A 214 28.75 6.94 4.10
CA THR A 214 29.85 6.39 4.91
C THR A 214 29.46 5.05 5.54
N GLN A 215 28.20 4.87 5.93
CA GLN A 215 27.72 3.63 6.55
C GLN A 215 27.57 2.47 5.57
N ILE A 216 27.24 2.74 4.31
CA ILE A 216 27.06 1.70 3.28
C ILE A 216 28.34 1.42 2.47
N ALA A 217 29.40 2.21 2.68
CA ALA A 217 30.69 1.97 2.05
C ALA A 217 31.21 0.58 2.42
N ASP A 218 31.74 -0.14 1.42
CA ASP A 218 32.28 -1.50 1.54
C ASP A 218 31.23 -2.57 1.95
N ARG A 219 29.93 -2.22 1.99
CA ARG A 219 28.84 -3.17 2.27
C ARG A 219 28.53 -4.01 1.04
N THR A 220 28.31 -5.30 1.26
CA THR A 220 27.84 -6.24 0.24
C THR A 220 26.33 -6.47 0.36
N PHE A 221 25.63 -6.30 -0.75
CA PHE A 221 24.21 -6.58 -0.89
C PHE A 221 23.99 -7.82 -1.72
N THR A 222 23.07 -8.69 -1.30
CA THR A 222 22.69 -9.88 -2.05
C THR A 222 21.37 -9.61 -2.76
N TYR A 223 21.30 -9.85 -4.07
CA TYR A 223 20.08 -9.65 -4.85
C TYR A 223 19.88 -10.78 -5.87
N LYS A 224 18.68 -10.88 -6.44
CA LYS A 224 18.39 -11.82 -7.54
C LYS A 224 18.33 -11.06 -8.85
N ASP A 225 19.04 -11.54 -9.87
CA ASP A 225 18.94 -11.00 -11.22
C ASP A 225 17.63 -11.42 -11.92
N ALA A 226 17.45 -10.97 -13.17
CA ALA A 226 16.27 -11.30 -13.98
C ALA A 226 16.10 -12.81 -14.24
N ALA A 227 17.18 -13.59 -14.16
CA ALA A 227 17.15 -15.05 -14.27
C ALA A 227 16.87 -15.73 -12.91
N GLY A 228 16.68 -14.96 -11.83
CA GLY A 228 16.49 -15.45 -10.48
C GLY A 228 17.77 -15.94 -9.80
N THR A 229 18.94 -15.71 -10.40
CA THR A 229 20.23 -16.13 -9.85
C THR A 229 20.67 -15.13 -8.80
N THR A 230 21.15 -15.62 -7.67
CA THR A 230 21.68 -14.78 -6.58
C THR A 230 23.02 -14.17 -6.99
N GLN A 231 23.09 -12.85 -6.93
CA GLN A 231 24.26 -12.03 -7.22
C GLN A 231 24.67 -11.24 -5.98
N LEU A 232 25.94 -10.81 -5.95
CA LEU A 232 26.49 -9.96 -4.91
C LEU A 232 26.87 -8.59 -5.48
N LEU A 233 26.49 -7.54 -4.77
CA LEU A 233 26.79 -6.15 -5.08
C LEU A 233 27.56 -5.52 -3.91
N THR A 234 28.89 -5.48 -3.98
CA THR A 234 29.74 -4.84 -2.97
C THR A 234 30.02 -3.40 -3.35
N LEU A 235 29.58 -2.42 -2.56
CA LEU A 235 29.82 -1.00 -2.83
C LEU A 235 31.28 -0.64 -2.51
N THR A 236 32.10 -0.41 -3.53
CA THR A 236 33.51 -0.09 -3.32
C THR A 236 33.79 1.41 -3.30
N LYS A 237 34.84 1.82 -2.58
CA LYS A 237 35.35 3.21 -2.61
C LYS A 237 35.82 3.56 -4.02
N GLY A 238 35.10 4.46 -4.67
CA GLY A 238 35.38 4.91 -6.05
C GLY A 238 34.21 4.77 -7.01
N GLU A 239 33.16 4.02 -6.63
CA GLU A 239 31.91 3.99 -7.38
C GLU A 239 31.12 5.30 -7.23
N GLU A 240 30.41 5.70 -8.28
CA GLU A 240 29.48 6.82 -8.22
C GLU A 240 28.19 6.33 -7.53
N VAL A 241 28.14 6.54 -6.22
CA VAL A 241 26.99 6.22 -5.35
C VAL A 241 26.26 7.53 -5.00
N ILE A 242 24.98 7.60 -5.36
CA ILE A 242 24.13 8.77 -5.12
C ILE A 242 22.95 8.35 -4.25
N VAL A 243 22.85 8.91 -3.04
CA VAL A 243 21.63 8.82 -2.22
C VAL A 243 20.64 9.86 -2.76
N ARG A 244 19.57 9.41 -3.41
CA ARG A 244 18.63 10.31 -4.11
C ARG A 244 17.65 10.96 -3.15
N GLU A 245 16.80 10.16 -2.54
CA GLU A 245 15.70 10.63 -1.69
C GLU A 245 15.17 9.51 -0.79
N LEU A 246 14.34 9.90 0.19
CA LEU A 246 13.49 8.97 0.93
C LEU A 246 12.25 8.65 0.12
N VAL A 247 11.86 7.39 0.11
CA VAL A 247 10.67 6.87 -0.59
C VAL A 247 9.86 5.98 0.34
N ILE A 248 8.59 5.78 0.01
CA ILE A 248 7.79 4.68 0.56
C ILE A 248 7.89 3.49 -0.39
N TYR A 249 8.33 2.35 0.11
CA TYR A 249 8.50 1.12 -0.66
C TYR A 249 7.57 0.02 -0.10
N PRO A 250 6.40 -0.22 -0.71
CA PRO A 250 5.53 -1.31 -0.30
C PRO A 250 6.09 -2.67 -0.75
N VAL A 251 6.08 -3.66 0.15
CA VAL A 251 6.55 -5.02 -0.11
C VAL A 251 5.51 -6.01 0.39
N SER A 252 5.25 -7.07 -0.37
CA SER A 252 4.46 -8.20 0.14
C SER A 252 5.28 -8.98 1.16
N ARG A 253 4.72 -9.22 2.34
CA ARG A 253 5.39 -10.00 3.37
C ARG A 253 5.68 -11.41 2.85
N ALA A 254 6.94 -11.85 2.96
CA ALA A 254 7.41 -13.09 2.35
C ALA A 254 6.62 -14.34 2.77
N ASN A 255 6.20 -14.40 4.04
CA ASN A 255 5.45 -15.53 4.60
C ASN A 255 3.93 -15.36 4.51
N ASP A 256 3.45 -14.17 4.13
CA ASP A 256 2.02 -13.86 4.05
C ASP A 256 1.75 -12.78 2.98
N PRO A 257 1.48 -13.17 1.72
CA PRO A 257 1.25 -12.23 0.63
C PRO A 257 -0.06 -11.44 0.78
N SER A 258 -0.91 -11.75 1.76
CA SER A 258 -2.10 -10.95 2.09
C SER A 258 -1.77 -9.67 2.87
N ILE A 259 -0.49 -9.45 3.20
CA ILE A 259 0.00 -8.29 3.92
C ILE A 259 1.00 -7.51 3.07
N LEU A 260 0.75 -6.21 2.94
CA LEU A 260 1.71 -5.25 2.42
C LEU A 260 2.38 -4.49 3.58
N GLU A 261 3.71 -4.48 3.56
CA GLU A 261 4.56 -3.77 4.49
C GLU A 261 5.06 -2.49 3.82
N PHE A 262 4.83 -1.35 4.45
CA PHE A 262 5.24 -0.04 3.94
C PHE A 262 6.50 0.39 4.65
N HIS A 263 7.61 0.28 3.93
CA HIS A 263 8.93 0.68 4.41
C HIS A 263 9.22 2.12 4.01
N LEU A 264 9.80 2.88 4.94
CA LEU A 264 10.49 4.12 4.60
C LEU A 264 11.89 3.72 4.15
N ALA A 265 12.26 4.01 2.91
CA ALA A 265 13.50 3.54 2.32
C ALA A 265 14.33 4.68 1.74
N TRP A 266 15.65 4.54 1.78
CA TRP A 266 16.57 5.33 0.96
C TRP A 266 16.62 4.74 -0.45
N GLU A 267 16.33 5.57 -1.46
CA GLU A 267 16.62 5.24 -2.85
C GLU A 267 18.07 5.65 -3.17
N ILE A 268 18.91 4.66 -3.45
CA ILE A 268 20.34 4.86 -3.70
C ILE A 268 20.64 4.36 -5.11
N THR A 269 21.16 5.24 -5.96
CA THR A 269 21.62 4.87 -7.31
C THR A 269 23.11 4.62 -7.31
N VAL A 270 23.53 3.50 -7.88
CA VAL A 270 24.93 3.11 -8.03
C VAL A 270 25.22 2.95 -9.51
N LYS A 271 26.16 3.72 -10.05
CA LYS A 271 26.59 3.58 -11.44
C LYS A 271 27.89 2.79 -11.52
N ARG A 272 27.91 1.79 -12.40
CA ARG A 272 29.09 0.95 -12.71
C ARG A 272 29.25 0.81 -14.21
N ALA A 273 30.44 0.36 -14.62
CA ALA A 273 30.70 -0.01 -16.01
C ALA A 273 29.75 -1.13 -16.50
N SER A 274 29.27 -1.99 -15.61
CA SER A 274 28.35 -3.09 -15.93
C SER A 274 26.87 -2.68 -15.96
N GLY A 275 26.55 -1.40 -15.71
CA GLY A 275 25.19 -0.88 -15.64
C GLY A 275 24.91 -0.09 -14.36
N SER A 276 23.71 0.46 -14.28
CA SER A 276 23.24 1.25 -13.13
C SER A 276 22.26 0.44 -12.27
N PHE A 277 22.33 0.61 -10.96
CA PHE A 277 21.49 -0.11 -9.98
C PHE A 277 20.76 0.88 -9.09
N ASN A 278 19.52 0.57 -8.72
CA ASN A 278 18.79 1.21 -7.64
C ASN A 278 18.71 0.25 -6.44
N ILE A 279 19.33 0.64 -5.33
CA ILE A 279 19.26 -0.04 -4.05
C ILE A 279 18.20 0.66 -3.22
N TYR A 280 17.31 -0.12 -2.63
CA TYR A 280 16.34 0.35 -1.64
C TYR A 280 16.72 -0.22 -0.29
N LEU A 281 17.21 0.65 0.59
CA LEU A 281 17.61 0.31 1.94
C LEU A 281 16.56 0.84 2.92
N ASP A 282 16.04 0.01 3.81
CA ASP A 282 15.15 0.44 4.87
C ASP A 282 15.84 1.52 5.72
N ALA A 283 15.25 2.71 5.75
CA ALA A 283 15.84 3.87 6.39
C ALA A 283 15.77 3.79 7.92
N VAL A 284 14.98 2.87 8.48
CA VAL A 284 14.78 2.67 9.93
C VAL A 284 15.64 1.51 10.44
N THR A 285 15.63 0.38 9.72
CA THR A 285 16.30 -0.87 10.16
C THR A 285 17.68 -1.09 9.52
N ASP A 286 18.04 -0.32 8.50
CA ASP A 286 19.23 -0.53 7.64
C ASP A 286 19.23 -1.88 6.90
N GLU A 287 18.08 -2.55 6.79
CA GLU A 287 17.93 -3.80 6.06
C GLU A 287 17.76 -3.54 4.56
N LEU A 288 18.31 -4.43 3.73
CA LEU A 288 18.13 -4.35 2.29
C LEU A 288 16.70 -4.77 1.95
N ILE A 289 15.96 -3.91 1.25
CA ILE A 289 14.63 -4.23 0.72
C ILE A 289 14.77 -4.90 -0.64
N THR A 290 15.43 -4.24 -1.59
CA THR A 290 15.71 -4.81 -2.91
C THR A 290 16.84 -4.06 -3.62
N VAL A 291 17.41 -4.71 -4.65
CA VAL A 291 18.28 -4.10 -5.65
C VAL A 291 17.65 -4.33 -7.01
N ASN A 292 17.44 -3.26 -7.77
CA ASN A 292 16.88 -3.31 -9.11
C ASN A 292 17.93 -2.83 -10.11
N LEU A 293 18.13 -3.58 -11.19
CA LEU A 293 18.90 -3.12 -12.34
C LEU A 293 18.11 -2.04 -13.08
N ILE A 294 18.75 -0.93 -13.43
CA ILE A 294 18.18 0.10 -14.28
C ILE A 294 18.49 -0.30 -15.72
N SER A 295 17.45 -0.56 -16.51
CA SER A 295 17.60 -0.69 -17.96
C SER A 295 17.75 0.70 -18.55
N ASP A 296 18.93 0.99 -19.11
CA ASP A 296 19.20 2.18 -19.91
C ASP A 296 18.45 2.14 -21.25
#